data_AF-A0A453E856-F1
#
_entry.id   AF-A0A453E856-F1
#
_cell.length_a   1.000
_cell.length_b   1.000
_cell.length_c   1.000
_cell.angle_alpha   90.00
_cell.angle_beta   90.00
_cell.angle_gamma   90.00
#
_symmetry.space_group_name_H-M   'P 1'
#
loop_
_entity.id
_entity.type
_entity.pdbx_description
1 polymer ?
#
loop_
_entity_poly.entity_id
_entity_poly.type
_entity_poly.pdbx_seq_one_letter_code
_entity_poly.pdbx_strand_id
1 'polypeptide(L)'
;KFCWYMLTSSVQPTNQNVISSQAMEKLAVKCGEGRGRALIRRIIAVVQTAKILGLPFSEAFEKQPIELLQLLSLKAQDSFDEAKFLVETHIMPASSIARILADSFLKGLLAAHRGGYLDSQKEEGPAPLLWRSSDFLKWAKLCPSEPEIGHALMRLVMTGHEVPHACEVELLILSHHFYMSSSCLDGVDVLVTFAANRVDSYVSEGDFSCLARLITGVSNFHSLSFILSILIENGQLELLLQKYSSTDTATVAPASVRGFRLAVITSLKHFNPN
;
A
#
# COMPACT_ATOMS: atom_id res chain seq x y z
N LYS A 1 22.57 25.75 -19.39
CA LYS A 1 22.63 26.39 -20.73
C LYS A 1 22.39 25.40 -21.88
N PHE A 2 22.98 24.19 -21.87
CA PHE A 2 22.69 23.15 -22.89
C PHE A 2 21.22 22.66 -22.89
N CYS A 3 20.61 22.43 -21.72
CA CYS A 3 19.18 22.07 -21.64
C CYS A 3 18.25 23.22 -22.09
N TRP A 4 18.62 24.48 -21.84
CA TRP A 4 17.85 25.63 -22.29
C TRP A 4 17.92 25.81 -23.80
N TYR A 5 19.10 25.61 -24.41
CA TYR A 5 19.29 25.74 -25.86
C TYR A 5 18.53 24.69 -26.68
N MET A 6 18.29 23.48 -26.14
CA MET A 6 17.39 22.51 -26.78
C MET A 6 15.90 22.87 -26.62
N LEU A 7 15.53 23.62 -25.59
CA LEU A 7 14.15 24.05 -25.35
C LEU A 7 13.76 25.32 -26.12
N THR A 8 14.73 26.17 -26.49
CA THR A 8 14.46 27.47 -27.14
C THR A 8 14.88 27.56 -28.60
N SER A 9 15.34 26.47 -29.22
CA SER A 9 15.57 26.46 -30.67
C SER A 9 14.22 26.32 -31.37
N SER A 10 13.73 27.47 -31.85
CA SER A 10 12.50 27.67 -32.62
C SER A 10 12.19 26.54 -33.61
N VAL A 11 11.20 25.72 -33.28
CA VAL A 11 10.42 24.97 -34.27
C VAL A 11 8.95 25.26 -33.96
N GLN A 12 8.24 25.73 -34.97
CA GLN A 12 6.81 26.02 -34.95
C GLN A 12 5.97 24.81 -34.46
N PRO A 13 4.72 25.03 -34.00
CA PRO A 13 3.91 24.00 -33.38
C PRO A 13 3.35 23.07 -34.46
N THR A 14 4.13 22.06 -34.81
CA THR A 14 3.66 20.88 -35.53
C THR A 14 4.01 19.67 -34.70
N ASN A 15 2.96 18.97 -34.26
CA ASN A 15 2.91 17.62 -33.69
C ASN A 15 4.25 16.96 -33.34
N GLN A 16 4.41 16.64 -32.06
CA GLN A 16 5.31 15.59 -31.57
C GLN A 16 6.81 15.82 -31.85
N ASN A 17 7.40 16.79 -31.13
CA ASN A 17 8.82 16.70 -30.74
C ASN A 17 8.97 15.56 -29.72
N VAL A 18 8.93 14.32 -30.21
CA VAL A 18 9.21 13.12 -29.41
C VAL A 18 10.69 13.14 -29.10
N ILE A 19 11.06 13.52 -27.89
CA ILE A 19 12.37 13.17 -27.35
C ILE A 19 12.42 11.64 -27.32
N SER A 20 13.06 11.04 -28.31
CA SER A 20 13.18 9.59 -28.39
C SER A 20 14.02 9.09 -27.20
N SER A 21 13.42 8.28 -26.33
CA SER A 21 14.11 7.66 -25.19
C SER A 21 15.39 6.96 -25.63
N GLN A 22 15.36 6.32 -26.81
CA GLN A 22 16.49 5.62 -27.42
C GLN A 22 17.63 6.57 -27.84
N ALA A 23 17.33 7.80 -28.26
CA ALA A 23 18.35 8.80 -28.56
C ALA A 23 19.03 9.30 -27.27
N MET A 24 18.24 9.47 -26.19
CA MET A 24 18.76 9.85 -24.87
C MET A 24 19.59 8.74 -24.24
N GLU A 25 19.24 7.47 -24.41
CA GLU A 25 20.05 6.33 -23.96
C GLU A 25 21.42 6.29 -24.63
N LYS A 26 21.47 6.51 -25.96
CA LYS A 26 22.74 6.59 -26.71
C LYS A 26 23.61 7.76 -26.24
N LEU A 27 22.99 8.88 -25.84
CA LEU A 27 23.71 10.00 -25.24
C LEU A 27 24.22 9.65 -23.83
N ALA A 28 23.43 8.92 -23.02
CA ALA A 28 23.84 8.49 -21.69
C ALA A 28 25.10 7.61 -21.72
N VAL A 29 25.20 6.69 -22.69
CA VAL A 29 26.36 5.81 -22.89
C VAL A 29 27.60 6.62 -23.27
N LYS A 30 27.45 7.69 -24.05
CA LYS A 30 28.56 8.55 -24.48
C LYS A 30 29.05 9.53 -23.39
N CYS A 31 28.23 9.85 -22.39
CA CYS A 31 28.55 10.85 -21.38
C CYS A 31 29.49 10.38 -20.25
N GLY A 32 30.02 9.14 -20.28
CA GLY A 32 30.88 8.60 -19.22
C GLY A 32 30.20 8.53 -17.85
N GLU A 33 30.94 8.18 -16.80
CA GLU A 33 30.43 8.25 -15.42
C GLU A 33 30.47 9.68 -14.89
N GLY A 34 29.34 10.19 -14.38
CA GLY A 34 29.28 11.53 -13.81
C GLY A 34 27.89 12.19 -13.86
N ARG A 35 27.85 13.48 -13.51
CA ARG A 35 26.63 14.28 -13.38
C ARG A 35 25.81 14.37 -14.69
N GLY A 36 26.47 14.34 -15.85
CA GLY A 36 25.82 14.34 -17.16
C GLY A 36 24.97 13.09 -17.38
N ARG A 37 25.50 11.90 -17.08
CA ARG A 37 24.77 10.63 -17.19
C ARG A 37 23.59 10.57 -16.22
N ALA A 38 23.75 11.07 -14.99
CA ALA A 38 22.66 11.13 -14.02
C ALA A 38 21.51 12.04 -14.50
N LEU A 39 21.82 13.21 -15.05
CA LEU A 39 20.81 14.11 -15.61
C LEU A 39 20.07 13.49 -16.79
N ILE A 40 20.79 12.82 -17.70
CA ILE A 40 20.18 12.14 -18.84
C ILE A 40 19.25 11.02 -18.37
N ARG A 41 19.66 10.20 -17.39
CA ARG A 41 18.80 9.16 -16.82
C ARG A 41 17.52 9.72 -16.19
N ARG A 42 17.62 10.86 -15.49
CA ARG A 42 16.45 11.56 -14.93
C ARG A 42 15.48 12.02 -16.01
N ILE A 43 15.99 12.60 -17.10
CA ILE A 43 15.15 13.01 -18.24
C ILE A 43 14.49 11.78 -18.88
N ILE A 44 15.23 10.68 -19.06
CA ILE A 44 14.66 9.43 -19.60
C ILE A 44 13.51 8.93 -18.72
N ALA A 45 13.68 8.96 -17.39
CA ALA A 45 12.63 8.53 -16.47
C ALA A 45 11.37 9.38 -16.64
N VAL A 46 11.50 10.71 -16.70
CA VAL A 46 10.36 11.61 -16.93
C VAL A 46 9.71 11.37 -18.30
N VAL A 47 10.48 11.14 -19.36
CA VAL A 47 9.94 10.81 -20.70
C VAL A 47 9.13 9.51 -20.67
N GLN A 48 9.66 8.46 -20.03
CA GLN A 48 8.96 7.17 -19.89
C GLN A 48 7.67 7.32 -19.08
N THR A 49 7.74 8.01 -17.93
CA THR A 49 6.57 8.29 -17.09
C THR A 49 5.52 9.11 -17.83
N ALA A 50 5.91 10.15 -18.57
CA ALA A 50 5.01 10.98 -19.37
C ALA A 50 4.27 10.14 -20.43
N LYS A 51 5.00 9.25 -21.11
CA LYS A 51 4.42 8.34 -22.12
C LYS A 51 3.36 7.42 -21.51
N ILE A 52 3.64 6.83 -20.34
CA ILE A 52 2.72 5.92 -19.65
C ILE A 52 1.47 6.66 -19.17
N LEU A 53 1.64 7.86 -18.64
CA LEU A 53 0.55 8.68 -18.14
C LEU A 53 -0.24 9.41 -19.25
N GLY A 54 0.20 9.30 -20.51
CA GLY A 54 -0.39 10.04 -21.63
C GLY A 54 -0.25 11.56 -21.51
N LEU A 55 0.77 12.04 -20.78
CA LEU A 55 1.02 13.46 -20.55
C LEU A 55 2.03 14.01 -21.56
N PRO A 56 1.90 15.28 -21.98
CA PRO A 56 2.96 15.94 -22.76
C PRO A 56 4.21 16.08 -21.89
N PHE A 57 5.39 15.92 -22.50
CA PHE A 57 6.67 15.98 -21.79
C PHE A 57 6.86 17.29 -21.01
N SER A 58 6.42 18.42 -21.58
CA SER A 58 6.48 19.72 -20.91
C SER A 58 5.71 19.74 -19.59
N GLU A 59 4.53 19.12 -19.54
CA GLU A 59 3.75 19.05 -18.31
C GLU A 59 4.40 18.09 -17.29
N ALA A 60 4.88 16.93 -17.75
CA ALA A 60 5.52 15.96 -16.87
C ALA A 60 6.83 16.50 -16.28
N PHE A 61 7.59 17.30 -17.04
CA PHE A 61 8.88 17.84 -16.62
C PHE A 61 8.75 18.96 -15.58
N GLU A 62 7.65 19.70 -15.56
CA GLU A 62 7.37 20.73 -14.54
C GLU A 62 6.93 20.13 -13.20
N LYS A 63 6.48 18.86 -13.16
CA LYS A 63 6.05 18.19 -11.93
C LYS A 63 7.23 17.72 -11.10
N GLN A 64 7.03 17.70 -9.77
CA GLN A 64 8.00 17.07 -8.88
C GLN A 64 8.02 15.54 -9.10
N PRO A 65 9.18 14.86 -8.93
CA PRO A 65 9.26 13.41 -9.10
C PRO A 65 8.26 12.63 -8.24
N ILE A 66 7.96 13.15 -7.04
CA ILE A 66 6.99 12.54 -6.13
C ILE A 66 5.55 12.63 -6.65
N GLU A 67 5.20 13.70 -7.36
CA GLU A 67 3.89 13.86 -7.99
C GLU A 67 3.74 12.92 -9.18
N LEU A 68 4.81 12.74 -9.96
CA LEU A 68 4.84 11.76 -11.04
C LEU A 68 4.67 10.33 -10.51
N LEU A 69 5.34 10.00 -9.41
CA LEU A 69 5.18 8.71 -8.74
C LEU A 69 3.75 8.50 -8.24
N GLN A 70 3.13 9.54 -7.67
CA GLN A 70 1.74 9.49 -7.24
C GLN A 70 0.77 9.29 -8.41
N LEU A 71 1.02 9.91 -9.57
CA LEU A 71 0.20 9.71 -10.76
C LEU A 71 0.33 8.28 -11.30
N LEU A 72 1.55 7.73 -11.33
CA LEU A 72 1.78 6.33 -11.71
C LEU A 72 1.03 5.37 -10.76
N SER A 73 1.13 5.59 -9.45
CA SER A 73 0.49 4.74 -8.44
C SER A 73 -1.05 4.80 -8.49
N LEU A 74 -1.64 5.87 -9.03
CA LEU A 74 -3.09 6.04 -9.17
C LEU A 74 -3.65 5.56 -10.52
N LYS A 75 -2.88 5.73 -11.61
CA LYS A 75 -3.40 5.55 -12.97
C LYS A 75 -2.75 4.41 -13.76
N ALA A 76 -1.59 3.93 -13.32
CA ALA A 76 -0.77 2.95 -14.04
C ALA A 76 -0.12 1.97 -13.06
N GLN A 77 -0.92 1.22 -12.29
CA GLN A 77 -0.40 0.28 -11.29
C GLN A 77 0.45 -0.86 -11.90
N ASP A 78 0.30 -1.12 -13.20
CA ASP A 78 1.10 -2.10 -13.94
C ASP A 78 2.53 -1.59 -14.27
N SER A 79 2.78 -0.28 -14.22
CA SER A 79 4.08 0.32 -14.58
C SER A 79 5.07 0.37 -13.41
N PHE A 80 5.26 -0.76 -12.73
CA PHE A 80 6.15 -0.85 -11.57
C PHE A 80 7.61 -0.58 -11.96
N ASP A 81 8.06 -1.05 -13.12
CA ASP A 81 9.46 -0.89 -13.54
C ASP A 81 9.80 0.56 -13.83
N GLU A 82 8.87 1.34 -14.39
CA GLU A 82 9.05 2.77 -14.63
C GLU A 82 8.96 3.59 -13.34
N ALA A 83 8.06 3.21 -12.42
CA ALA A 83 8.04 3.79 -11.08
C ALA A 83 9.36 3.53 -10.33
N LYS A 84 9.91 2.31 -10.42
CA LYS A 84 11.22 1.95 -9.87
C LYS A 84 12.34 2.76 -10.50
N PHE A 85 12.36 2.87 -11.83
CA PHE A 85 13.37 3.67 -12.52
C PHE A 85 13.29 5.16 -12.16
N LEU A 86 12.09 5.70 -11.95
CA LEU A 86 11.88 7.07 -11.48
C LEU A 86 12.47 7.27 -10.07
N VAL A 87 12.22 6.35 -9.15
CA VAL A 87 12.77 6.38 -7.77
C VAL A 87 14.28 6.22 -7.74
N GLU A 88 14.85 5.32 -8.55
CA GLU A 88 16.31 5.12 -8.59
C GLU A 88 17.07 6.31 -9.19
N THR A 89 16.42 7.09 -10.05
CA THR A 89 17.07 8.22 -10.74
C THR A 89 16.89 9.56 -10.03
N HIS A 90 15.92 9.67 -9.12
CA HIS A 90 15.58 10.90 -8.40
C HIS A 90 15.75 10.74 -6.89
N ILE A 91 16.19 11.81 -6.23
CA ILE A 91 16.26 11.82 -4.77
C ILE A 91 14.85 12.11 -4.24
N MET A 92 14.29 11.15 -3.52
CA MET A 92 12.99 11.26 -2.87
C MET A 92 13.09 10.72 -1.44
N PRO A 93 12.59 11.43 -0.41
CA PRO A 93 12.56 10.92 0.95
C PRO A 93 11.67 9.67 1.07
N ALA A 94 12.12 8.68 1.85
CA ALA A 94 11.36 7.46 2.11
C ALA A 94 9.94 7.75 2.63
N SER A 95 9.83 8.67 3.58
CA SER A 95 8.56 9.14 4.15
C SER A 95 7.60 9.72 3.11
N SER A 96 8.13 10.38 2.07
CA SER A 96 7.31 10.94 0.99
C SER A 96 6.79 9.84 0.06
N ILE A 97 7.64 8.88 -0.30
CA ILE A 97 7.25 7.70 -1.09
C ILE A 97 6.20 6.90 -0.33
N ALA A 98 6.44 6.64 0.95
CA ALA A 98 5.50 5.90 1.78
C ALA A 98 4.14 6.58 1.87
N ARG A 99 4.12 7.91 2.07
CA ARG A 99 2.88 8.69 2.13
C ARG A 99 2.09 8.61 0.83
N ILE A 100 2.69 8.85 -0.33
CA ILE A 100 1.94 8.83 -1.60
C ILE A 100 1.44 7.43 -1.94
N LEU A 101 2.19 6.38 -1.60
CA LEU A 101 1.76 5.00 -1.79
C LEU A 101 0.58 4.67 -0.88
N ALA A 102 0.66 5.01 0.41
CA ALA A 102 -0.43 4.83 1.37
C ALA A 102 -1.70 5.60 0.95
N ASP A 103 -1.54 6.87 0.54
CA ASP A 103 -2.65 7.70 0.03
C ASP A 103 -3.31 7.05 -1.20
N SER A 104 -2.51 6.53 -2.13
CA SER A 104 -3.04 5.84 -3.31
C SER A 104 -3.72 4.52 -2.98
N PHE A 105 -3.18 3.78 -2.02
CA PHE A 105 -3.77 2.54 -1.53
C PHE A 105 -5.13 2.77 -0.87
N LEU A 106 -5.23 3.75 0.04
CA LEU A 106 -6.50 4.11 0.68
C LEU A 106 -7.55 4.52 -0.35
N LYS A 107 -7.20 5.28 -1.38
CA LYS A 107 -8.13 5.64 -2.46
C LYS A 107 -8.67 4.40 -3.18
N GLY A 108 -7.80 3.43 -3.47
CA GLY A 108 -8.22 2.16 -4.07
C GLY A 108 -9.07 1.30 -3.14
N LEU A 109 -8.72 1.28 -1.85
CA LEU A 109 -9.44 0.56 -0.81
C LEU A 109 -10.86 1.11 -0.61
N LEU A 110 -11.01 2.44 -0.56
CA LEU A 110 -12.32 3.11 -0.49
C LEU A 110 -13.16 2.88 -1.75
N ALA A 111 -12.53 2.86 -2.93
CA ALA A 111 -13.21 2.51 -4.17
C ALA A 111 -13.72 1.05 -4.16
N ALA A 112 -12.89 0.12 -3.68
CA ALA A 112 -13.26 -1.28 -3.52
C ALA A 112 -14.44 -1.45 -2.55
N HIS A 113 -14.40 -0.75 -1.41
CA HIS A 113 -15.47 -0.75 -0.42
C HIS A 113 -16.80 -0.26 -1.03
N ARG A 114 -16.79 0.88 -1.70
CA ARG A 114 -17.98 1.45 -2.36
C ARG A 114 -18.53 0.55 -3.47
N GLY A 115 -17.66 -0.20 -4.14
CA GLY A 115 -18.05 -1.16 -5.17
C GLY A 115 -18.47 -2.54 -4.65
N GLY A 116 -18.41 -2.78 -3.34
CA GLY A 116 -18.74 -4.09 -2.74
C GLY A 116 -17.71 -5.18 -3.05
N TYR A 117 -16.48 -4.80 -3.44
CA TYR A 117 -15.44 -5.74 -3.86
C TYR A 117 -14.55 -6.23 -2.72
N LEU A 118 -14.68 -5.67 -1.51
CA LEU A 118 -13.85 -6.04 -0.36
C LEU A 118 -14.09 -7.47 0.14
N ASP A 119 -15.34 -7.93 0.11
CA ASP A 119 -15.75 -9.26 0.59
C ASP A 119 -15.92 -10.27 -0.55
N SER A 120 -15.99 -9.81 -1.80
CA SER A 120 -16.13 -10.68 -2.94
C SER A 120 -14.77 -11.27 -3.32
N GLN A 121 -14.62 -12.61 -3.26
CA GLN A 121 -13.53 -13.33 -3.94
C GLN A 121 -13.51 -13.15 -5.47
N LYS A 122 -14.33 -12.24 -6.02
CA LYS A 122 -14.31 -11.86 -7.43
C LYS A 122 -13.08 -10.99 -7.66
N GLU A 123 -12.04 -11.61 -8.22
CA GLU A 123 -10.75 -10.96 -8.50
C GLU A 123 -10.80 -9.75 -9.44
N GLU A 124 -11.93 -9.46 -10.09
CA GLU A 124 -12.05 -8.38 -11.06
C GLU A 124 -13.17 -7.42 -10.68
N GLY A 125 -12.80 -6.40 -9.89
CA GLY A 125 -13.52 -5.13 -9.94
C GLY A 125 -13.06 -4.29 -11.14
N PRO A 126 -13.77 -3.21 -11.50
CA PRO A 126 -13.45 -2.41 -12.67
C PRO A 126 -12.07 -1.77 -12.54
N ALA A 127 -11.13 -2.18 -13.40
CA ALA A 127 -9.84 -1.49 -13.56
C ALA A 127 -10.10 0.00 -13.87
N PRO A 128 -9.33 0.98 -13.34
CA PRO A 128 -7.92 0.88 -12.92
C PRO A 128 -7.65 1.25 -11.42
N LEU A 129 -8.69 1.32 -10.57
CA LEU A 129 -8.56 1.89 -9.22
C LEU A 129 -8.35 0.88 -8.07
N LEU A 130 -8.41 -0.43 -8.34
CA LEU A 130 -8.33 -1.44 -7.28
C LEU A 130 -6.89 -1.89 -7.05
N TRP A 131 -6.27 -1.36 -6.00
CA TRP A 131 -5.07 -1.97 -5.44
C TRP A 131 -5.42 -3.35 -4.87
N ARG A 132 -4.81 -4.41 -5.41
CA ARG A 132 -4.76 -5.68 -4.69
C ARG A 132 -3.66 -5.56 -3.62
N SER A 133 -3.83 -6.25 -2.49
CA SER A 133 -2.82 -6.24 -1.43
C SER A 133 -1.45 -6.72 -1.93
N SER A 134 -1.43 -7.68 -2.87
CA SER A 134 -0.20 -8.14 -3.54
C SER A 134 0.50 -7.05 -4.32
N ASP A 135 -0.25 -6.21 -5.03
CA ASP A 135 0.29 -5.13 -5.86
C ASP A 135 0.84 -4.03 -4.96
N PHE A 136 0.14 -3.72 -3.86
CA PHE A 136 0.62 -2.78 -2.86
C PHE A 136 1.93 -3.25 -2.23
N LEU A 137 2.03 -4.53 -1.83
CA LEU A 137 3.27 -5.10 -1.31
C LEU A 137 4.41 -5.05 -2.33
N LYS A 138 4.12 -5.24 -3.63
CA LYS A 138 5.12 -5.06 -4.70
C LYS A 138 5.59 -3.61 -4.76
N TRP A 139 4.67 -2.65 -4.82
CA TRP A 139 4.97 -1.21 -4.90
C TRP A 139 5.62 -0.65 -3.64
N ALA A 140 5.31 -1.17 -2.46
CA ALA A 140 5.93 -0.75 -1.22
C ALA A 140 7.46 -0.95 -1.22
N LYS A 141 7.97 -1.90 -2.03
CA LYS A 141 9.42 -2.12 -2.24
C LYS A 141 10.13 -0.93 -2.91
N LEU A 142 9.39 0.02 -3.48
CA LEU A 142 9.93 1.29 -3.96
C LEU A 142 10.40 2.19 -2.82
N CYS A 143 9.80 2.04 -1.63
CA CYS A 143 10.24 2.76 -0.45
C CYS A 143 11.46 2.06 0.15
N PRO A 144 12.57 2.77 0.41
CA PRO A 144 13.75 2.17 1.01
C PRO A 144 13.60 1.87 2.51
N SER A 145 12.49 2.28 3.14
CA SER A 145 12.21 2.08 4.56
C SER A 145 10.81 1.50 4.74
N GLU A 146 10.72 0.24 5.14
CA GLU A 146 9.46 -0.44 5.46
C GLU A 146 8.72 0.18 6.66
N PRO A 147 9.38 0.60 7.76
CA PRO A 147 8.70 1.29 8.85
C PRO A 147 7.95 2.53 8.38
N GLU A 148 8.49 3.30 7.42
CA GLU A 148 7.82 4.51 6.90
C GLU A 148 6.48 4.18 6.24
N ILE A 149 6.36 3.02 5.59
CA ILE A 149 5.09 2.55 5.03
C ILE A 149 4.09 2.28 6.16
N GLY A 150 4.52 1.57 7.21
CA GLY A 150 3.69 1.33 8.40
C GLY A 150 3.21 2.63 9.04
N HIS A 151 4.10 3.59 9.25
CA HIS A 151 3.75 4.90 9.82
C HIS A 151 2.80 5.71 8.91
N ALA A 152 3.00 5.67 7.59
CA ALA A 152 2.14 6.36 6.65
C ALA A 152 0.71 5.79 6.66
N LEU A 153 0.57 4.46 6.65
CA LEU A 153 -0.72 3.78 6.76
C LEU A 153 -1.39 4.06 8.11
N MET A 154 -0.65 3.98 9.21
CA MET A 154 -1.18 4.23 10.55
C MET A 154 -1.66 5.68 10.70
N ARG A 155 -0.95 6.64 10.11
CA ARG A 155 -1.38 8.04 10.07
C ARG A 155 -2.74 8.20 9.41
N LEU A 156 -3.00 7.50 8.30
CA LEU A 156 -4.29 7.57 7.62
C LEU A 156 -5.44 7.12 8.52
N VAL A 157 -5.22 6.08 9.32
CA VAL A 157 -6.23 5.59 10.26
C VAL A 157 -6.42 6.56 11.43
N MET A 158 -5.34 7.11 11.99
CA MET A 158 -5.42 8.03 13.13
C MET A 158 -5.99 9.40 12.78
N THR A 159 -5.76 9.90 11.56
CA THR A 159 -6.23 11.21 11.12
C THR A 159 -7.51 11.15 10.27
N GLY A 160 -7.84 9.96 9.77
CA GLY A 160 -8.95 9.73 8.83
C GLY A 160 -10.28 9.68 9.55
N HIS A 161 -10.82 10.85 9.91
CA HIS A 161 -12.26 10.95 10.13
C HIS A 161 -12.95 10.47 8.83
N GLU A 162 -13.87 9.50 8.93
CA GLU A 162 -14.66 8.91 7.82
C GLU A 162 -14.07 7.70 7.06
N VAL A 163 -13.03 7.03 7.57
CA VAL A 163 -12.64 5.72 7.00
C VAL A 163 -13.61 4.63 7.48
N PRO A 164 -14.29 3.88 6.57
CA PRO A 164 -15.16 2.77 6.97
C PRO A 164 -14.39 1.70 7.74
N HIS A 165 -15.04 1.03 8.69
CA HIS A 165 -14.41 0.03 9.56
C HIS A 165 -13.66 -1.07 8.79
N ALA A 166 -14.24 -1.57 7.69
CA ALA A 166 -13.58 -2.57 6.86
C ALA A 166 -12.28 -2.06 6.23
N CYS A 167 -12.24 -0.80 5.77
CA CYS A 167 -11.03 -0.19 5.23
C CYS A 167 -9.98 0.05 6.32
N GLU A 168 -10.42 0.53 7.48
CA GLU A 168 -9.54 0.76 8.62
C GLU A 168 -8.81 -0.53 9.04
N VAL A 169 -9.55 -1.64 9.16
CA VAL A 169 -8.96 -2.91 9.57
C VAL A 169 -7.91 -3.39 8.56
N GLU A 170 -8.12 -3.25 7.26
CA GLU A 170 -7.11 -3.62 6.26
C GLU A 170 -5.85 -2.74 6.35
N LEU A 171 -6.00 -1.44 6.63
CA LEU A 171 -4.86 -0.54 6.87
C LEU A 171 -4.09 -0.94 8.13
N LEU A 172 -4.77 -1.29 9.22
CA LEU A 172 -4.14 -1.78 10.45
C LEU A 172 -3.37 -3.08 10.18
N ILE A 173 -3.94 -4.03 9.45
CA ILE A 173 -3.29 -5.31 9.14
C ILE A 173 -2.03 -5.10 8.28
N LEU A 174 -2.10 -4.24 7.26
CA LEU A 174 -0.93 -3.91 6.45
C LEU A 174 0.13 -3.14 7.24
N SER A 175 -0.27 -2.20 8.09
CA SER A 175 0.65 -1.48 8.98
C SER A 175 1.41 -2.46 9.88
N HIS A 176 0.68 -3.41 10.48
CA HIS A 176 1.26 -4.46 11.31
C HIS A 176 2.26 -5.33 10.53
N HIS A 177 1.94 -5.72 9.29
CA HIS A 177 2.86 -6.46 8.43
C HIS A 177 4.20 -5.73 8.26
N PHE A 178 4.18 -4.43 7.93
CA PHE A 178 5.41 -3.64 7.75
C PHE A 178 6.17 -3.40 9.05
N TYR A 179 5.48 -3.25 10.19
CA TYR A 179 6.17 -3.15 11.48
C TYR A 179 6.84 -4.47 11.88
N MET A 180 6.20 -5.61 11.64
CA MET A 180 6.78 -6.91 11.90
C MET A 180 7.97 -7.23 10.98
N SER A 181 7.86 -6.95 9.68
CA SER A 181 8.95 -7.19 8.72
C SER A 181 10.18 -6.33 9.01
N SER A 182 9.98 -5.14 9.56
CA SER A 182 11.05 -4.19 9.91
C SER A 182 11.46 -4.22 11.38
N SER A 183 10.86 -5.09 12.21
CA SER A 183 11.10 -5.17 13.66
C SER A 183 10.84 -3.85 14.41
N CYS A 184 9.90 -3.04 13.94
CA CYS A 184 9.49 -1.78 14.55
C CYS A 184 8.51 -2.03 15.71
N LEU A 185 9.04 -2.42 16.88
CA LEU A 185 8.24 -2.80 18.04
C LEU A 185 7.39 -1.64 18.59
N ASP A 186 7.95 -0.43 18.65
CA ASP A 186 7.21 0.78 19.06
C ASP A 186 5.96 1.01 18.19
N GLY A 187 6.08 0.76 16.88
CA GLY A 187 4.96 0.83 15.94
C GLY A 187 3.89 -0.24 16.19
N VAL A 188 4.31 -1.47 16.53
CA VAL A 188 3.38 -2.55 16.91
C VAL A 188 2.61 -2.20 18.18
N ASP A 189 3.28 -1.67 19.20
CA ASP A 189 2.63 -1.32 20.47
C ASP A 189 1.59 -0.21 20.30
N VAL A 190 1.92 0.84 19.54
CA VAL A 190 0.97 1.92 19.20
C VAL A 190 -0.21 1.37 18.41
N LEU A 191 0.03 0.50 17.41
CA LEU A 191 -1.01 -0.10 16.58
C LEU A 191 -1.96 -0.97 17.39
N VAL A 192 -1.43 -1.85 18.24
CA VAL A 192 -2.23 -2.77 19.05
C VAL A 192 -3.08 -1.99 20.05
N THR A 193 -2.51 -0.96 20.67
CA THR A 193 -3.25 -0.06 21.57
C THR A 193 -4.37 0.66 20.84
N PHE A 194 -4.09 1.20 19.65
CA PHE A 194 -5.10 1.85 18.83
C PHE A 194 -6.21 0.88 18.42
N ALA A 195 -5.85 -0.31 17.95
CA ALA A 195 -6.79 -1.34 17.55
C ALA A 195 -7.71 -1.77 18.70
N ALA A 196 -7.16 -1.94 19.91
CA ALA A 196 -7.94 -2.26 21.10
C ALA A 196 -8.97 -1.16 21.43
N ASN A 197 -8.58 0.11 21.33
CA ASN A 197 -9.49 1.24 21.57
C ASN A 197 -10.61 1.37 20.53
N ARG A 198 -10.44 0.79 19.33
CA ARG A 198 -11.46 0.82 18.27
C ARG A 198 -12.48 -0.33 18.38
N VAL A 199 -12.20 -1.36 19.17
CA VAL A 199 -13.09 -2.54 19.33
C VAL A 199 -14.49 -2.13 19.75
N ASP A 200 -14.64 -1.24 20.73
CA ASP A 200 -15.95 -0.80 21.22
C ASP A 200 -16.79 -0.15 20.12
N SER A 201 -16.15 0.61 19.22
CA SER A 201 -16.79 1.22 18.06
C SER A 201 -17.35 0.15 17.13
N TYR A 202 -16.56 -0.87 16.80
CA TYR A 202 -16.99 -1.98 15.94
C TYR A 202 -18.14 -2.77 16.55
N VAL A 203 -18.10 -3.02 17.86
CA VAL A 203 -19.19 -3.72 18.58
C VAL A 203 -20.46 -2.89 18.56
N SER A 204 -20.38 -1.58 18.80
CA SER A 204 -21.54 -0.70 18.84
C SER A 204 -22.29 -0.61 17.50
N GLU A 205 -21.58 -0.77 16.39
CA GLU A 205 -22.13 -0.78 15.03
C GLU A 205 -22.47 -2.19 14.52
N GLY A 206 -22.12 -3.24 15.28
CA GLY A 206 -22.39 -4.64 14.93
C GLY A 206 -21.42 -5.24 13.90
N ASP A 207 -20.28 -4.61 13.67
CA ASP A 207 -19.28 -5.01 12.66
C ASP A 207 -18.35 -6.14 13.15
N PHE A 208 -18.94 -7.28 13.51
CA PHE A 208 -18.20 -8.45 14.00
C PHE A 208 -17.28 -9.08 12.95
N SER A 209 -17.56 -8.88 11.65
CA SER A 209 -16.67 -9.26 10.56
C SER A 209 -15.35 -8.50 10.60
N CYS A 210 -15.37 -7.21 10.95
CA CYS A 210 -14.20 -6.38 11.13
C CYS A 210 -13.37 -6.85 12.33
N LEU A 211 -14.02 -7.20 13.45
CA LEU A 211 -13.35 -7.79 14.62
C LEU A 211 -12.67 -9.11 14.30
N ALA A 212 -13.37 -10.01 13.59
CA ALA A 212 -12.82 -11.29 13.15
C ALA A 212 -11.63 -11.09 12.20
N ARG A 213 -11.71 -10.13 11.28
CA ARG A 213 -10.63 -9.80 10.35
C ARG A 213 -9.43 -9.18 11.06
N LEU A 214 -9.65 -8.29 12.03
CA LEU A 214 -8.61 -7.62 12.81
C LEU A 214 -7.79 -8.64 13.62
N ILE A 215 -8.45 -9.49 14.41
CA ILE A 215 -7.73 -10.44 15.26
C ILE A 215 -6.96 -11.50 14.44
N THR A 216 -7.54 -11.96 13.32
CA THR A 216 -6.86 -12.92 12.44
C THR A 216 -5.72 -12.29 11.63
N GLY A 217 -5.86 -11.02 11.23
CA GLY A 217 -4.85 -10.32 10.44
C GLY A 217 -3.69 -9.77 11.25
N VAL A 218 -3.94 -9.18 12.42
CA VAL A 218 -2.87 -8.69 13.31
C VAL A 218 -2.21 -9.88 14.02
N SER A 219 -2.96 -10.94 14.34
CA SER A 219 -2.44 -12.17 14.96
C SER A 219 -1.69 -11.98 16.29
N ASN A 220 -1.84 -10.81 16.93
CA ASN A 220 -1.38 -10.57 18.30
C ASN A 220 -2.43 -11.06 19.31
N PHE A 221 -2.54 -12.38 19.40
CA PHE A 221 -3.54 -13.04 20.24
C PHE A 221 -3.32 -12.83 21.74
N HIS A 222 -2.17 -12.32 22.17
CA HIS A 222 -1.95 -11.98 23.57
C HIS A 222 -2.77 -10.74 23.95
N SER A 223 -2.51 -9.62 23.26
CA SER A 223 -3.15 -8.33 23.56
C SER A 223 -4.58 -8.22 23.05
N LEU A 224 -4.93 -8.96 21.97
CA LEU A 224 -6.26 -8.92 21.35
C LEU A 224 -7.13 -10.14 21.68
N SER A 225 -6.73 -10.98 22.64
CA SER A 225 -7.49 -12.18 23.05
C SER A 225 -8.92 -11.88 23.46
N PHE A 226 -9.18 -10.74 24.09
CA PHE A 226 -10.52 -10.34 24.54
C PHE A 226 -11.53 -10.21 23.39
N ILE A 227 -11.07 -9.92 22.16
CA ILE A 227 -11.93 -9.90 20.96
C ILE A 227 -12.54 -11.29 20.71
N LEU A 228 -11.83 -12.38 21.03
CA LEU A 228 -12.41 -13.74 20.92
C LEU A 228 -13.59 -13.91 21.88
N SER A 229 -13.48 -13.39 23.10
CA SER A 229 -14.56 -13.46 24.08
C SER A 229 -15.79 -12.72 23.57
N ILE A 230 -15.62 -11.51 23.03
CA ILE A 230 -16.69 -10.71 22.42
C ILE A 230 -17.36 -11.49 21.27
N LEU A 231 -16.57 -12.10 20.37
CA LEU A 231 -17.11 -12.89 19.25
C LEU A 231 -17.88 -14.13 19.74
N ILE A 232 -17.44 -14.78 20.81
CA ILE A 232 -18.12 -15.94 21.39
C ILE A 232 -19.43 -15.53 22.04
N GLU A 233 -19.43 -14.47 22.85
CA GLU A 233 -20.63 -13.93 23.53
C GLU A 233 -21.73 -13.53 22.53
N ASN A 234 -21.34 -13.05 21.35
CA ASN A 234 -22.27 -12.64 20.30
C ASN A 234 -22.59 -13.75 19.29
N GLY A 235 -22.11 -14.98 19.50
CA GLY A 235 -22.35 -16.11 18.60
C GLY A 235 -21.70 -16.00 17.21
N GLN A 236 -20.70 -15.14 17.06
CA GLN A 236 -20.04 -14.82 15.79
C GLN A 236 -18.73 -15.61 15.56
N LEU A 237 -18.50 -16.68 16.32
CA LEU A 237 -17.29 -17.50 16.20
C LEU A 237 -17.15 -18.15 14.81
N GLU A 238 -18.27 -18.42 14.13
CA GLU A 238 -18.29 -18.99 12.78
C GLU A 238 -17.54 -18.14 11.75
N LEU A 239 -17.52 -16.81 11.92
CA LEU A 239 -16.81 -15.88 11.04
C LEU A 239 -15.29 -16.13 11.03
N LEU A 240 -14.75 -16.60 12.16
CA LEU A 240 -13.35 -17.02 12.24
C LEU A 240 -13.15 -18.38 11.55
N LEU A 241 -14.06 -19.32 11.76
CA LEU A 241 -13.92 -20.71 11.28
C LEU A 241 -14.06 -20.85 9.76
N GLN A 242 -14.97 -20.10 9.13
CA GLN A 242 -15.18 -20.13 7.68
C GLN A 242 -13.95 -19.64 6.89
N LYS A 243 -13.17 -18.72 7.47
CA LYS A 243 -11.97 -18.18 6.80
C LYS A 243 -10.81 -19.18 6.79
N TYR A 244 -10.64 -19.98 7.85
CA TYR A 244 -9.60 -21.01 7.92
C TYR A 244 -9.88 -22.25 7.05
N SER A 245 -11.14 -22.56 6.74
CA SER A 245 -11.47 -23.63 5.79
C SER A 245 -11.27 -23.23 4.33
N SER A 246 -11.24 -21.92 4.05
CA SER A 246 -11.21 -21.35 2.70
C SER A 246 -9.83 -20.88 2.24
N THR A 247 -8.91 -20.61 3.18
CA THR A 247 -7.51 -20.32 2.86
C THR A 247 -6.74 -21.62 2.71
N ASP A 248 -6.35 -21.95 1.47
CA ASP A 248 -5.28 -22.90 1.21
C ASP A 248 -4.10 -22.60 2.13
N THR A 249 -3.60 -23.65 2.75
CA THR A 249 -2.64 -23.75 3.85
C THR A 249 -1.24 -23.18 3.57
N ALA A 250 -1.08 -22.33 2.56
CA ALA A 250 0.22 -21.98 1.98
C ALA A 250 0.89 -20.72 2.55
N THR A 251 0.19 -19.81 3.23
CA THR A 251 0.75 -18.47 3.57
C THR A 251 0.68 -18.04 5.04
N VAL A 252 0.01 -18.80 5.92
CA VAL A 252 -0.07 -18.45 7.34
C VAL A 252 1.01 -19.19 8.13
N ALA A 253 1.93 -18.45 8.77
CA ALA A 253 3.03 -19.03 9.54
C ALA A 253 2.49 -20.00 10.62
N PRO A 254 3.05 -21.22 10.78
CA PRO A 254 2.51 -22.26 11.66
C PRO A 254 2.41 -21.84 13.13
N ALA A 255 3.24 -20.89 13.57
CA ALA A 255 3.17 -20.30 14.91
C ALA A 255 1.89 -19.47 15.14
N SER A 256 1.44 -18.73 14.13
CA SER A 256 0.21 -17.93 14.21
C SER A 256 -1.05 -18.82 14.23
N VAL A 257 -1.05 -19.93 13.49
CA VAL A 257 -2.12 -20.94 13.52
C VAL A 257 -2.19 -21.61 14.90
N ARG A 258 -1.04 -21.97 15.48
CA ARG A 258 -0.97 -22.56 16.81
C ARG A 258 -1.42 -21.57 17.88
N GLY A 259 -0.97 -20.31 17.79
CA GLY A 259 -1.40 -19.22 18.68
C GLY A 259 -2.90 -18.97 18.61
N PHE A 260 -3.47 -18.91 17.41
CA PHE A 260 -4.90 -18.77 17.19
C PHE A 260 -5.69 -19.92 17.82
N ARG A 261 -5.32 -21.17 17.52
CA ARG A 261 -6.00 -22.36 18.09
C ARG A 261 -5.93 -22.37 19.62
N LEU A 262 -4.78 -22.03 20.20
CA LEU A 262 -4.62 -21.97 21.65
C LEU A 262 -5.49 -20.87 22.27
N ALA A 263 -5.56 -19.70 21.64
CA ALA A 263 -6.39 -18.59 22.09
C ALA A 263 -7.88 -18.96 22.04
N VAL A 264 -8.34 -19.54 20.93
CA VAL A 264 -9.73 -20.02 20.78
C VAL A 264 -10.06 -21.09 21.82
N ILE A 265 -9.20 -22.10 22.03
CA ILE A 265 -9.44 -23.14 23.03
C ILE A 265 -9.47 -22.55 24.44
N THR A 266 -8.58 -21.61 24.75
CA THR A 266 -8.55 -20.93 26.06
C THR A 266 -9.83 -20.16 26.31
N SER A 267 -10.30 -19.39 25.33
CA SER A 267 -11.57 -18.66 25.44
C SER A 267 -12.76 -19.63 25.56
N LEU A 268 -12.83 -20.68 24.73
CA LEU A 268 -13.90 -21.67 24.81
C LEU A 268 -13.94 -22.40 26.17
N LYS A 269 -12.77 -22.74 26.75
CA LYS A 269 -12.69 -23.32 28.10
C LYS A 269 -13.18 -22.37 29.19
N HIS A 270 -13.00 -21.06 29.00
CA HIS A 270 -13.51 -20.07 29.94
C HIS A 270 -15.05 -20.00 29.89
N PHE A 271 -15.64 -20.07 28.69
CA PHE A 271 -17.09 -20.07 28.49
C PHE A 271 -17.76 -21.43 28.77
N ASN A 272 -17.03 -22.53 28.63
CA ASN A 272 -17.53 -23.88 28.88
C ASN A 272 -16.52 -24.65 29.75
N PRO A 273 -16.58 -24.49 31.08
CA PRO A 273 -15.61 -25.09 32.01
C PRO A 273 -15.79 -26.59 32.26
N ASN A 274 -16.73 -27.24 31.56
CA ASN A 274 -17.07 -28.67 31.70
C ASN A 274 -16.43 -29.52 30.59
#